data_AF-A0A9W8J050-F1
#
_entry.id   AF-A0A9W8J050-F1
#
_cell.length_a   1.000
_cell.length_b   1.000
_cell.length_c   1.000
_cell.angle_alpha   90.00
_cell.angle_beta   90.00
_cell.angle_gamma   90.00
#
_symmetry.space_group_name_H-M   'P 1'
#
loop_
_entity.id
_entity.type
_entity.pdbx_description
1 polymer ?
#
loop_
_entity_poly.entity_id
_entity_poly.type
_entity_poly.pdbx_seq_one_letter_code
_entity_poly.pdbx_strand_id
1 'polypeptide(L)'
;MEAWLKSQGLWRIVSGSQKRPKLKPPSANNNNPPADSTTTSATAAAEAELREAKTLELQDAWDAKSDEAAGWIWPKDFDLKALDKELTSMVLIRALPDEYSHFVSSLLLMDKLDKDTVQQAFLTEEIQRRRRAAMAAASAPLQCEFCSRPGHAQSTCRTFARAQETARKQAASGGSWKQRQGAKKARLPPSQLRSVQAMQVLFRISLILLPSSNSTLTSVGMQTQAALQQ
;
A
#
# COMPACT_ATOMS: atom_id res chain seq x y z
N MET A 1 1.94 28.26 19.49
CA MET A 1 0.54 28.26 19.97
C MET A 1 0.48 28.49 21.50
N GLU A 2 1.27 27.77 22.30
CA GLU A 2 1.39 27.98 23.76
C GLU A 2 1.78 29.42 24.17
N ALA A 3 2.73 30.06 23.48
CA ALA A 3 3.16 31.42 23.78
C ALA A 3 2.03 32.47 23.66
N TRP A 4 1.12 32.27 22.71
CA TRP A 4 -0.06 33.13 22.53
C TRP A 4 -1.07 32.93 23.66
N LEU A 5 -1.31 31.68 24.09
CA LEU A 5 -2.19 31.38 25.21
C LEU A 5 -1.65 31.88 26.55
N LYS A 6 -0.33 31.92 26.73
CA LYS A 6 0.33 32.51 27.91
C LYS A 6 0.20 34.03 27.93
N SER A 7 0.35 34.72 26.80
CA SER A 7 0.22 36.19 26.75
C SER A 7 -1.22 36.67 27.02
N GLN A 8 -2.21 35.85 26.66
CA GLN A 8 -3.63 36.13 26.93
C GLN A 8 -4.09 35.66 28.32
N GLY A 9 -3.20 35.14 29.17
CA GLY A 9 -3.53 34.64 30.52
C GLY A 9 -4.41 33.39 30.54
N LEU A 10 -4.76 32.84 29.39
CA LEU A 10 -5.66 31.69 29.20
C LEU A 10 -4.98 30.34 29.46
N TRP A 11 -3.65 30.31 29.49
CA TRP A 11 -2.88 29.09 29.70
C TRP A 11 -3.21 28.38 31.02
N ARG A 12 -3.58 29.13 32.08
CA ARG A 12 -3.97 28.55 33.38
C ARG A 12 -5.32 27.83 33.36
N ILE A 13 -6.19 28.14 32.40
CA ILE A 13 -7.50 27.48 32.21
C ILE A 13 -7.31 26.17 31.45
N VAL A 14 -6.47 26.18 30.40
CA VAL A 14 -6.20 25.01 29.56
C VAL A 14 -5.36 23.95 30.29
N SER A 15 -4.42 24.39 31.13
CA SER A 15 -3.59 23.48 31.96
C SER A 15 -4.30 22.95 33.22
N GLY A 16 -5.61 23.20 33.38
CA GLY A 16 -6.44 22.58 34.41
C GLY A 16 -6.20 23.05 35.86
N SER A 17 -5.38 24.09 36.08
CA SER A 17 -5.01 24.54 37.43
C SER A 17 -5.98 25.55 38.05
N GLN A 18 -7.03 25.97 37.35
CA GLN A 18 -8.02 26.91 37.89
C GLN A 18 -9.45 26.38 37.73
N LYS A 19 -10.23 26.36 38.81
CA LYS A 19 -11.65 25.98 38.76
C LYS A 19 -12.45 27.02 37.96
N ARG A 20 -13.28 26.53 37.03
CA ARG A 20 -14.16 27.32 36.15
C ARG A 20 -14.90 28.40 36.96
N PRO A 21 -14.87 29.69 36.56
CA PRO A 21 -15.58 30.73 37.30
C PRO A 21 -17.07 30.40 37.32
N LYS A 22 -17.66 30.28 38.52
CA LYS A 22 -19.12 30.22 38.65
C LYS A 22 -19.66 31.61 38.35
N LEU A 23 -20.34 31.75 37.22
CA LEU A 23 -21.12 32.94 36.89
C LEU A 23 -22.19 33.12 37.98
N LYS A 24 -22.10 34.23 38.71
CA LYS A 24 -23.12 34.66 39.67
C LYS A 24 -24.29 35.25 38.87
N PRO A 25 -25.55 34.84 39.11
CA PRO A 25 -26.68 35.48 38.46
C PRO A 25 -26.75 36.97 38.86
N PRO A 26 -27.33 37.82 38.00
CA PRO A 26 -27.25 39.27 38.16
C PRO A 26 -27.92 39.70 39.47
N SER A 27 -27.13 40.34 40.33
CA SER A 27 -27.59 40.95 41.57
C SER A 27 -28.50 42.13 41.24
N ALA A 28 -29.75 42.07 41.66
CA ALA A 28 -30.67 43.19 41.62
C ALA A 28 -30.07 44.37 42.40
N ASN A 29 -29.78 45.47 41.70
CA ASN A 29 -29.36 46.73 42.31
C ASN A 29 -30.59 47.61 42.44
N ASN A 30 -31.15 47.69 43.65
CA ASN A 30 -32.22 48.61 43.98
C ASN A 30 -31.63 49.98 44.24
N ASN A 31 -31.68 50.88 43.26
CA ASN A 31 -31.59 52.32 43.47
C ASN A 31 -32.48 53.01 42.42
N ASN A 32 -33.71 53.35 42.81
CA ASN A 32 -34.55 54.29 42.09
C ASN A 32 -34.08 55.72 42.36
N PRO A 33 -34.15 56.60 41.35
CA PRO A 33 -34.84 57.88 41.48
C PRO A 33 -36.06 57.93 40.53
N PRO A 34 -37.01 58.87 40.75
CA PRO A 34 -38.39 58.74 40.28
C PRO A 34 -38.59 59.21 38.83
N ALA A 35 -39.58 58.61 38.15
CA ALA A 35 -40.23 59.05 36.89
C ALA A 35 -39.28 59.27 35.69
N ASP A 36 -39.28 58.50 34.59
CA ASP A 36 -40.41 58.16 33.71
C ASP A 36 -40.19 56.77 33.05
N SER A 37 -41.03 55.81 33.38
CA SER A 37 -40.98 54.44 32.83
C SER A 37 -41.93 54.29 31.64
N THR A 38 -41.52 54.79 30.48
CA THR A 38 -42.02 54.26 29.18
C THR A 38 -41.00 54.28 28.05
N THR A 39 -39.84 54.94 28.22
CA THR A 39 -38.91 55.19 27.10
C THR A 39 -37.73 54.21 27.01
N THR A 40 -37.34 53.53 28.10
CA THR A 40 -36.12 52.68 28.13
C THR A 40 -36.29 51.28 27.53
N SER A 41 -37.49 50.72 27.54
CA SER A 41 -37.76 49.41 26.90
C SER A 41 -37.85 49.51 25.37
N ALA A 42 -38.34 50.63 24.86
CA ALA A 42 -38.40 50.90 23.43
C ALA A 42 -37.00 51.13 22.84
N THR A 43 -36.11 51.82 23.57
CA THR A 43 -34.72 52.02 23.13
C THR A 43 -33.89 50.73 23.17
N ALA A 44 -34.10 49.86 24.16
CA ALA A 44 -33.41 48.56 24.21
C ALA A 44 -33.86 47.60 23.10
N ALA A 45 -35.15 47.63 22.73
CA ALA A 45 -35.67 46.89 21.59
C ALA A 45 -35.12 47.44 20.27
N ALA A 46 -35.09 48.76 20.10
CA ALA A 46 -34.49 49.40 18.92
C ALA A 46 -32.99 49.11 18.78
N GLU A 47 -32.23 49.07 19.89
CA GLU A 47 -30.83 48.66 19.87
C GLU A 47 -30.63 47.18 19.56
N ALA A 48 -31.57 46.31 19.92
CA ALA A 48 -31.54 44.89 19.56
C ALA A 48 -31.78 44.69 18.07
N GLU A 49 -32.80 45.34 17.50
CA GLU A 49 -33.07 45.31 16.05
C GLU A 49 -31.90 45.88 15.23
N LEU A 50 -31.24 46.95 15.71
CA LEU A 50 -30.04 47.49 15.07
C LEU A 50 -28.86 46.50 15.08
N ARG A 51 -28.69 45.73 16.17
CA ARG A 51 -27.64 44.70 16.25
C ARG A 51 -27.95 43.54 15.31
N GLU A 52 -29.20 43.12 15.22
CA GLU A 52 -29.65 42.08 14.29
C GLU A 52 -29.46 42.51 12.83
N ALA A 53 -29.80 43.75 12.48
CA ALA A 53 -29.56 44.32 11.16
C ALA A 53 -28.06 44.35 10.81
N LYS A 54 -27.21 44.74 11.77
CA LYS A 54 -25.76 44.76 11.57
C LYS A 54 -25.18 43.35 11.42
N THR A 55 -25.74 42.33 12.07
CA THR A 55 -25.34 40.94 11.87
C THR A 55 -25.76 40.41 10.50
N LEU A 56 -26.93 40.80 10.01
CA LEU A 56 -27.41 40.44 8.67
C LEU A 56 -26.52 41.05 7.59
N GLU A 57 -26.18 42.35 7.71
CA GLU A 57 -25.27 43.02 6.79
C GLU A 57 -23.88 42.35 6.76
N LEU A 58 -23.39 41.89 7.91
CA LEU A 58 -22.14 41.15 7.99
C LEU A 58 -22.23 39.81 7.28
N GLN A 59 -23.37 39.12 7.39
CA GLN A 59 -23.61 37.84 6.71
C GLN A 59 -23.67 38.03 5.20
N ASP A 60 -24.43 39.01 4.71
CA ASP A 60 -24.53 39.34 3.28
C ASP A 60 -23.16 39.71 2.69
N ALA A 61 -22.32 40.43 3.45
CA ALA A 61 -20.96 40.76 3.05
C ALA A 61 -20.05 39.51 2.96
N TRP A 62 -20.25 38.53 3.84
CA TRP A 62 -19.56 37.24 3.76
C TRP A 62 -20.02 36.42 2.56
N ASP A 63 -21.32 36.39 2.29
CA ASP A 63 -21.91 35.65 1.16
C ASP A 63 -21.45 36.26 -0.18
N ALA A 64 -21.50 37.59 -0.32
CA ALA A 64 -20.99 38.29 -1.51
C ALA A 64 -19.49 38.03 -1.77
N LYS A 65 -18.69 38.01 -0.70
CA LYS A 65 -17.25 37.70 -0.80
C LYS A 65 -17.00 36.23 -1.15
N SER A 66 -17.84 35.34 -0.64
CA SER A 66 -17.79 33.91 -0.99
C SER A 66 -18.13 33.70 -2.46
N ASP A 67 -19.16 34.35 -2.97
CA ASP A 67 -19.58 34.25 -4.38
C ASP A 67 -18.52 34.81 -5.33
N GLU A 68 -17.88 35.93 -4.98
CA GLU A 68 -16.75 36.49 -5.73
C GLU A 68 -15.58 35.50 -5.76
N ALA A 69 -15.24 34.90 -4.61
CA ALA A 69 -14.17 33.91 -4.53
C ALA A 69 -14.50 32.61 -5.28
N ALA A 70 -15.75 32.17 -5.26
CA ALA A 70 -16.22 30.99 -5.98
C ALA A 70 -16.02 31.15 -7.50
N GLY A 71 -16.24 32.37 -8.03
CA GLY A 71 -15.98 32.70 -9.43
C GLY A 71 -14.51 32.59 -9.85
N TRP A 72 -13.56 32.64 -8.90
CA TRP A 72 -12.13 32.43 -9.17
C TRP A 72 -11.69 30.98 -9.03
N ILE A 73 -12.33 30.23 -8.14
CA ILE A 73 -11.95 28.85 -7.83
C ILE A 73 -12.51 27.88 -8.85
N TRP A 74 -13.70 28.15 -9.38
CA TRP A 74 -14.40 27.25 -10.27
C TRP A 74 -14.51 27.83 -11.68
N PRO A 75 -13.83 27.25 -12.68
CA PRO A 75 -14.12 27.56 -14.08
C PRO A 75 -15.60 27.30 -14.32
N LYS A 76 -16.31 28.24 -14.95
CA LYS A 76 -17.77 28.17 -15.15
C LYS A 76 -18.22 26.90 -15.91
N ASP A 77 -17.31 26.24 -16.61
CA ASP A 77 -17.54 25.03 -17.39
C ASP A 77 -17.15 23.72 -16.68
N PHE A 78 -16.71 23.78 -15.40
CA PHE A 78 -16.30 22.59 -14.65
C PHE A 78 -17.51 21.98 -13.90
N ASP A 79 -18.03 20.85 -14.38
CA ASP A 79 -19.12 20.12 -13.73
C ASP A 79 -18.58 19.18 -12.63
N LEU A 80 -19.42 18.82 -11.65
CA LEU A 80 -19.10 17.84 -10.61
C LEU A 80 -18.66 16.49 -11.21
N LYS A 81 -19.20 16.14 -12.39
CA LYS A 81 -18.77 14.94 -13.14
C LYS A 81 -17.35 15.06 -13.69
N ALA A 82 -16.88 16.26 -14.01
CA ALA A 82 -15.50 16.48 -14.42
C ALA A 82 -14.55 16.32 -13.22
N LEU A 83 -14.94 16.84 -12.05
CA LEU A 83 -14.21 16.64 -10.80
C LEU A 83 -14.09 15.16 -10.43
N ASP A 84 -15.17 14.39 -10.52
CA ASP A 84 -15.15 12.96 -10.17
C ASP A 84 -14.22 12.15 -11.09
N LYS A 85 -14.13 12.53 -12.38
CA LYS A 85 -13.18 11.92 -13.33
C LYS A 85 -11.73 12.24 -12.97
N GLU A 86 -11.43 13.47 -12.59
CA GLU A 86 -10.08 13.89 -12.16
C GLU A 86 -9.70 13.24 -10.82
N LEU A 87 -10.64 13.17 -9.88
CA LEU A 87 -10.42 12.47 -8.62
C LEU A 87 -10.16 10.98 -8.87
N THR A 88 -10.91 10.37 -9.79
CA THR A 88 -10.69 8.98 -10.19
C THR A 88 -9.28 8.76 -10.74
N SER A 89 -8.80 9.61 -11.66
CA SER A 89 -7.44 9.48 -12.21
C SER A 89 -6.38 9.68 -11.12
N MET A 90 -6.58 10.62 -10.19
CA MET A 90 -5.70 10.81 -9.04
C MET A 90 -5.67 9.60 -8.10
N VAL A 91 -6.82 8.98 -7.81
CA VAL A 91 -6.88 7.76 -7.00
C VAL A 91 -6.11 6.63 -7.68
N LEU A 92 -6.24 6.47 -9.00
CA LEU A 92 -5.46 5.48 -9.74
C LEU A 92 -3.95 5.71 -9.59
N ILE A 93 -3.48 6.95 -9.71
CA ILE A 93 -2.06 7.28 -9.56
C ILE A 93 -1.56 6.97 -8.16
N ARG A 94 -2.32 7.34 -7.12
CA ARG A 94 -1.92 7.09 -5.72
C ARG A 94 -2.01 5.63 -5.30
N ALA A 95 -2.79 4.82 -6.01
CA ALA A 95 -2.87 3.37 -5.80
C ALA A 95 -1.67 2.62 -6.39
N LEU A 96 -0.82 3.29 -7.19
CA LEU A 96 0.36 2.66 -7.75
C LEU A 96 1.41 2.35 -6.66
N PRO A 97 2.07 1.18 -6.75
CA PRO A 97 3.20 0.83 -5.89
C PRO A 97 4.37 1.81 -6.00
N ASP A 98 5.20 1.87 -4.97
CA ASP A 98 6.32 2.83 -4.84
C ASP A 98 7.40 2.61 -5.91
N GLU A 99 7.49 1.42 -6.50
CA GLU A 99 8.42 1.15 -7.60
C GLU A 99 8.05 1.96 -8.85
N TYR A 100 6.86 2.53 -8.95
CA TYR A 100 6.43 3.44 -10.02
C TYR A 100 6.60 4.92 -9.64
N SER A 101 7.32 5.28 -8.57
CA SER A 101 7.49 6.66 -8.09
C SER A 101 7.94 7.67 -9.16
N HIS A 102 8.89 7.30 -10.01
CA HIS A 102 9.35 8.13 -11.13
C HIS A 102 8.25 8.36 -12.18
N PHE A 103 7.46 7.31 -12.46
CA PHE A 103 6.33 7.37 -13.38
C PHE A 103 5.20 8.23 -12.80
N VAL A 104 4.88 8.06 -11.52
CA VAL A 104 3.91 8.89 -10.78
C VAL A 104 4.30 10.36 -10.84
N SER A 105 5.57 10.68 -10.60
CA SER A 105 6.07 12.05 -10.72
C SER A 105 5.87 12.59 -12.13
N SER A 106 6.19 11.81 -13.17
CA SER A 106 5.96 12.20 -14.57
C SER A 106 4.48 12.45 -14.90
N LEU A 107 3.56 11.65 -14.34
CA LEU A 107 2.13 11.83 -14.54
C LEU A 107 1.60 13.10 -13.86
N LEU A 108 2.09 13.40 -12.65
CA LEU A 108 1.68 14.60 -11.90
C LEU A 108 2.16 15.92 -12.53
N LEU A 109 3.16 15.86 -13.42
CA LEU A 109 3.59 17.01 -14.22
C LEU A 109 2.69 17.28 -15.44
N MET A 110 1.72 16.42 -15.74
CA MET A 110 0.81 16.61 -16.87
C MET A 110 -0.31 17.58 -16.52
N ASP A 111 -0.56 18.57 -17.37
CA ASP A 111 -1.63 19.56 -17.18
C ASP A 111 -3.05 18.96 -17.24
N LYS A 112 -3.20 17.81 -17.89
CA LYS A 112 -4.48 17.12 -18.06
C LYS A 112 -4.33 15.65 -17.74
N LEU A 113 -5.12 15.19 -16.78
CA LEU A 113 -5.02 13.86 -16.22
C LEU A 113 -6.35 13.10 -16.34
N ASP A 114 -6.55 12.48 -17.49
CA ASP A 114 -7.73 11.64 -17.75
C ASP A 114 -7.45 10.16 -17.44
N LYS A 115 -8.50 9.43 -17.05
CA LYS A 115 -8.42 7.99 -16.74
C LYS A 115 -7.79 7.17 -17.87
N ASP A 116 -8.25 7.37 -19.10
CA ASP A 116 -7.76 6.62 -20.26
C ASP A 116 -6.28 6.91 -20.52
N THR A 117 -5.88 8.18 -20.38
CA THR A 117 -4.50 8.64 -20.51
C THR A 117 -3.60 7.96 -19.47
N VAL A 118 -4.03 7.92 -18.20
CA VAL A 118 -3.29 7.23 -17.13
C VAL A 118 -3.15 5.73 -17.42
N GLN A 119 -4.22 5.08 -17.88
CA GLN A 119 -4.19 3.66 -18.24
C GLN A 119 -3.24 3.38 -19.40
N GLN A 120 -3.30 4.17 -20.47
CA GLN A 120 -2.41 4.02 -21.63
C GLN A 120 -0.95 4.27 -21.26
N ALA A 121 -0.68 5.30 -20.44
CA ALA A 121 0.65 5.58 -19.95
C ALA A 121 1.19 4.42 -19.10
N PHE A 122 0.35 3.83 -18.24
CA PHE A 122 0.73 2.68 -17.42
C PHE A 122 1.07 1.44 -18.27
N LEU A 123 0.23 1.12 -19.26
CA LEU A 123 0.51 0.01 -20.19
C LEU A 123 1.85 0.22 -20.93
N THR A 124 2.12 1.45 -21.34
CA THR A 124 3.36 1.82 -22.01
C THR A 124 4.57 1.67 -21.09
N GLU A 125 4.48 2.20 -19.86
CA GLU A 125 5.54 2.07 -18.85
C GLU A 125 5.80 0.61 -18.50
N GLU A 126 4.76 -0.20 -18.33
CA GLU A 126 4.87 -1.63 -18.02
C GLU A 126 5.61 -2.39 -19.15
N ILE A 127 5.30 -2.09 -20.41
CA ILE A 127 6.04 -2.64 -21.56
C ILE A 127 7.51 -2.20 -21.49
N GLN A 128 7.78 -0.92 -21.19
CA GLN A 128 9.15 -0.42 -21.07
C GLN A 128 9.93 -1.05 -19.92
N ARG A 129 9.30 -1.28 -18.76
CA ARG A 129 9.90 -1.99 -17.62
C ARG A 129 10.25 -3.43 -17.99
N ARG A 130 9.35 -4.15 -18.66
CA ARG A 130 9.60 -5.51 -19.15
C ARG A 130 10.74 -5.56 -20.16
N ARG A 131 10.82 -4.61 -21.08
CA ARG A 131 11.94 -4.50 -22.04
C ARG A 131 13.27 -4.25 -21.33
N ARG A 132 13.31 -3.34 -20.35
CA ARG A 132 14.52 -3.09 -19.54
C ARG A 132 14.94 -4.32 -18.75
N ALA A 133 14.00 -5.04 -18.15
CA ALA A 133 14.27 -6.29 -17.43
C ALA A 133 14.80 -7.39 -18.37
N ALA A 134 14.22 -7.55 -19.56
CA ALA A 134 14.69 -8.51 -20.56
C ALA A 134 16.10 -8.18 -21.05
N MET A 135 16.41 -6.90 -21.30
CA MET A 135 17.76 -6.47 -21.66
C MET A 135 18.76 -6.71 -20.53
N ALA A 136 18.38 -6.43 -19.28
CA ALA A 136 19.21 -6.74 -18.11
C ALA A 136 19.48 -8.25 -18.00
N ALA A 137 18.47 -9.09 -18.18
CA ALA A 137 18.60 -10.55 -18.18
C ALA A 137 19.44 -11.07 -19.36
N ALA A 138 19.30 -10.50 -20.56
CA ALA A 138 20.11 -10.87 -21.73
C ALA A 138 21.58 -10.45 -21.57
N SER A 139 21.83 -9.34 -20.88
CA SER A 139 23.18 -8.88 -20.52
C SER A 139 23.76 -9.63 -19.32
N ALA A 140 22.98 -10.47 -18.64
CA ALA A 140 23.48 -11.30 -17.57
C ALA A 140 24.54 -12.26 -18.14
N PRO A 141 25.69 -12.42 -17.47
CA PRO A 141 26.72 -13.33 -17.95
C PRO A 141 26.11 -14.73 -18.14
N LEU A 142 26.36 -15.37 -19.29
CA LEU A 142 26.05 -16.78 -19.50
C LEU A 142 26.83 -17.60 -18.46
N GLN A 143 26.18 -17.89 -17.33
CA GLN A 143 26.73 -18.72 -16.27
C GLN A 143 26.40 -20.18 -16.57
N CYS A 144 27.41 -21.05 -16.52
CA CYS A 144 27.19 -22.48 -16.63
C CYS A 144 26.39 -22.97 -15.42
N GLU A 145 25.24 -23.61 -15.63
CA GLU A 145 24.37 -24.09 -14.54
C GLU A 145 25.02 -25.18 -13.68
N PHE A 146 26.00 -25.92 -14.21
CA PHE A 146 26.70 -26.99 -13.48
C PHE A 146 27.87 -26.49 -12.61
N CYS A 147 28.65 -25.51 -13.09
CA CYS A 147 29.85 -25.04 -12.37
C CYS A 147 29.81 -23.56 -11.98
N SER A 148 28.72 -22.87 -12.27
CA SER A 148 28.44 -21.45 -11.97
C SER A 148 29.48 -20.47 -12.50
N ARG A 149 30.36 -20.90 -13.41
CA ARG A 149 31.38 -20.03 -14.03
C ARG A 149 30.80 -19.34 -15.27
N PRO A 150 30.95 -18.02 -15.40
CA PRO A 150 30.51 -17.28 -16.59
C PRO A 150 31.38 -17.62 -17.82
N GLY A 151 30.85 -17.37 -19.01
CA GLY A 151 31.61 -17.41 -20.28
C GLY A 151 31.50 -18.72 -21.07
N HIS A 152 30.66 -19.67 -20.64
CA HIS A 152 30.35 -20.87 -21.42
C HIS A 152 29.00 -21.48 -21.00
N ALA A 153 28.34 -22.19 -21.92
CA ALA A 153 27.12 -22.94 -21.66
C ALA A 153 27.42 -24.32 -21.03
N GLN A 154 26.42 -24.98 -20.43
CA GLN A 154 26.58 -26.32 -19.87
C GLN A 154 27.04 -27.36 -20.90
N SER A 155 26.62 -27.22 -22.16
CA SER A 155 27.03 -28.12 -23.26
C SER A 155 28.53 -28.10 -23.54
N THR A 156 29.19 -26.96 -23.33
CA THR A 156 30.64 -26.80 -23.54
C THR A 156 31.44 -26.90 -22.24
N CYS A 157 30.79 -27.25 -21.13
CA CYS A 157 31.42 -27.33 -19.81
C CYS A 157 32.28 -28.59 -19.68
N ARG A 158 33.60 -28.39 -19.55
CA ARG A 158 34.57 -29.49 -19.33
C ARG A 158 34.31 -30.25 -18.03
N THR A 159 33.87 -29.56 -16.98
CA THR A 159 33.57 -30.20 -15.69
C THR A 159 32.33 -31.09 -15.80
N PHE A 160 31.29 -30.62 -16.49
CA PHE A 160 30.08 -31.41 -16.76
C PHE A 160 30.39 -32.62 -17.64
N ALA A 161 31.16 -32.45 -18.72
CA ALA A 161 31.57 -33.56 -19.58
C ALA A 161 32.35 -34.64 -18.81
N ARG A 162 33.31 -34.24 -17.95
CA ARG A 162 34.04 -35.17 -17.07
C ARG A 162 33.11 -35.87 -16.08
N ALA A 163 32.20 -35.14 -15.45
CA ALA A 163 31.23 -35.71 -14.52
C ALA A 163 30.31 -36.73 -15.20
N GLN A 164 29.80 -36.42 -16.40
CA GLN A 164 28.95 -37.31 -17.18
C GLN A 164 29.70 -38.58 -17.60
N GLU A 165 30.95 -38.45 -18.05
CA GLU A 165 31.83 -39.58 -18.35
C GLU A 165 32.05 -40.47 -17.12
N THR A 166 32.36 -39.87 -15.95
CA THR A 166 32.56 -40.63 -14.71
C THR A 166 31.30 -41.37 -14.28
N ALA A 167 30.13 -40.75 -14.40
CA ALA A 167 28.85 -41.37 -14.08
C ALA A 167 28.54 -42.54 -15.03
N ARG A 168 28.80 -42.38 -16.34
CA ARG A 168 28.64 -43.47 -17.32
C ARG A 168 29.57 -44.66 -17.01
N LYS A 169 30.82 -44.39 -16.64
CA LYS A 169 31.79 -45.44 -16.24
C LYS A 169 31.37 -46.16 -14.96
N GLN A 170 30.82 -45.44 -13.99
CA GLN A 170 30.29 -46.03 -12.75
C GLN A 170 29.02 -46.85 -12.98
N ALA A 171 28.14 -46.42 -13.90
CA ALA A 171 26.97 -47.19 -14.30
C ALA A 171 27.35 -48.45 -15.08
N ALA A 172 28.33 -48.36 -15.98
CA ALA A 172 28.84 -49.48 -16.75
C ALA A 172 29.65 -50.49 -15.90
N SER A 173 30.29 -50.03 -14.82
CA SER A 173 31.08 -50.91 -13.92
C SER A 173 30.24 -51.61 -12.85
N GLY A 174 28.90 -51.51 -12.89
CA GLY A 174 28.01 -52.37 -12.12
C GLY A 174 28.24 -52.37 -10.61
N GLY A 175 28.58 -51.23 -10.01
CA GLY A 175 28.56 -51.09 -8.54
C GLY A 175 29.78 -51.65 -7.78
N SER A 176 30.98 -51.61 -8.35
CA SER A 176 32.22 -51.87 -7.57
C SER A 176 32.59 -50.67 -6.67
N TRP A 177 31.79 -50.42 -5.63
CA TRP A 177 32.07 -49.43 -4.56
C TRP A 177 32.87 -50.01 -3.37
N LYS A 178 33.46 -51.20 -3.52
CA LYS A 178 34.23 -51.87 -2.47
C LYS A 178 35.74 -51.64 -2.59
N GLN A 179 36.24 -50.40 -2.54
CA GLN A 179 37.64 -50.21 -2.12
C GLN A 179 38.02 -48.78 -1.71
N ARG A 180 37.41 -48.24 -0.65
CA ARG A 180 38.11 -47.26 0.20
C ARG A 180 37.52 -47.12 1.61
N GLN A 181 37.30 -48.25 2.28
CA GLN A 181 37.27 -48.28 3.74
C GLN A 181 38.46 -49.11 4.22
N GLY A 182 39.64 -48.51 4.11
CA GLY A 182 40.79 -48.94 4.88
C GLY A 182 40.48 -48.68 6.36
N ALA A 183 40.36 -49.77 7.11
CA ALA A 183 40.06 -49.77 8.53
C ALA A 183 40.96 -48.81 9.32
N LYS A 184 40.34 -47.83 9.99
CA LYS A 184 40.85 -47.30 11.26
C LYS A 184 39.79 -47.60 12.30
N LYS A 185 39.83 -48.82 12.86
CA LYS A 185 39.12 -49.13 14.11
C LYS A 185 39.81 -48.35 15.23
N ALA A 186 39.29 -47.17 15.55
CA ALA A 186 39.50 -46.56 16.86
C ALA A 186 38.23 -46.80 17.67
N ARG A 187 38.36 -47.63 18.69
CA ARG A 187 37.34 -47.94 19.69
C ARG A 187 37.17 -46.71 20.58
N LEU A 188 35.95 -46.21 20.74
CA LEU A 188 35.59 -45.22 21.77
C LEU A 188 34.33 -45.71 22.53
N PRO A 189 34.21 -45.38 23.83
CA PRO A 189 33.40 -46.11 24.82
C PRO A 189 31.91 -45.74 24.82
N PRO A 190 31.05 -46.56 25.47
CA PRO A 190 29.61 -46.37 25.47
C PRO A 190 29.21 -45.35 26.54
N SER A 191 29.19 -44.08 26.18
CA SER A 191 28.42 -43.06 26.87
C SER A 191 27.98 -42.03 25.85
N GLN A 192 26.70 -41.67 25.84
CA GLN A 192 25.99 -40.80 24.88
C GLN A 192 25.12 -41.50 23.82
N LEU A 193 24.39 -42.54 24.23
CA LEU A 193 23.24 -43.08 23.47
C LEU A 193 21.92 -42.66 24.14
N ARG A 194 21.70 -41.36 24.29
CA ARG A 194 20.43 -40.75 24.74
C ARG A 194 20.23 -39.34 24.19
N SER A 195 20.13 -39.16 22.87
CA SER A 195 19.53 -37.92 22.34
C SER A 195 18.93 -38.04 20.94
N VAL A 196 19.22 -39.10 20.18
CA VAL A 196 18.74 -39.20 18.79
C VAL A 196 17.35 -39.84 18.66
N GLN A 197 16.86 -40.56 19.68
CA GLN A 197 15.54 -41.20 19.62
C GLN A 197 14.36 -40.22 19.85
N ALA A 198 14.63 -39.01 20.36
CA ALA A 198 13.59 -38.00 20.58
C ALA A 198 13.22 -37.21 19.30
N MET A 199 14.09 -37.14 18.30
CA MET A 199 13.81 -36.37 17.07
C MET A 199 13.09 -37.15 15.97
N GLN A 200 12.99 -38.49 16.06
CA GLN A 200 12.28 -39.29 15.05
C GLN A 200 10.76 -39.34 15.25
N VAL A 201 10.24 -39.01 16.44
CA VAL A 201 8.78 -39.03 16.70
C VAL A 201 8.09 -37.77 16.17
N LEU A 202 8.77 -36.62 16.19
CA LEU A 202 8.16 -35.34 15.78
C LEU A 202 8.01 -35.18 14.26
N PHE A 203 8.79 -35.90 13.44
CA PHE A 203 8.69 -35.78 11.98
C PHE A 203 7.56 -36.62 11.37
N ARG A 204 7.02 -37.61 12.09
CA ARG A 204 5.93 -38.46 11.59
C ARG A 204 4.51 -37.94 11.89
N ILE A 205 4.36 -36.97 12.79
CA ILE A 205 3.05 -36.39 13.10
C ILE A 205 2.65 -35.33 12.04
N SER A 206 3.61 -34.67 11.38
CA SER A 206 3.32 -33.59 10.42
C SER A 206 2.83 -34.03 9.04
N LEU A 207 2.76 -35.33 8.74
CA LEU A 207 2.33 -35.85 7.42
C LEU A 207 0.85 -36.26 7.35
N ILE A 208 0.08 -36.09 8.43
CA ILE A 208 -1.32 -36.56 8.49
C ILE A 208 -2.36 -35.43 8.30
N LEU A 209 -1.97 -34.15 8.30
CA LEU A 209 -2.90 -33.02 8.12
C LEU A 209 -2.41 -32.03 7.06
N LEU A 210 -2.69 -32.30 5.78
CA LEU A 210 -3.49 -31.42 4.91
C LEU A 210 -3.68 -32.03 3.50
N PRO A 211 -4.83 -31.81 2.84
CA PRO A 211 -5.34 -32.63 1.75
C PRO A 211 -4.84 -32.20 0.36
N SER A 212 -4.77 -33.20 -0.50
CA SER A 212 -4.53 -33.12 -1.94
C SER A 212 -5.76 -32.60 -2.68
N SER A 213 -5.59 -31.59 -3.54
CA SER A 213 -6.48 -31.34 -4.67
C SER A 213 -5.62 -31.29 -5.94
N ASN A 214 -5.43 -32.45 -6.56
CA ASN A 214 -4.84 -32.60 -7.88
C ASN A 214 -5.95 -32.62 -8.94
N SER A 215 -5.91 -31.64 -9.83
CA SER A 215 -6.70 -31.60 -11.06
C SER A 215 -6.23 -32.71 -12.01
N THR A 216 -7.14 -33.60 -12.38
CA THR A 216 -6.88 -34.72 -13.31
C THR A 216 -7.38 -34.32 -14.71
N LEU A 217 -6.45 -34.08 -15.64
CA LEU A 217 -6.74 -33.96 -17.08
C LEU A 217 -6.57 -35.34 -17.71
N THR A 218 -7.68 -35.99 -18.06
CA THR A 218 -7.70 -37.21 -18.87
C THR A 218 -7.77 -36.85 -20.35
N SER A 219 -6.71 -37.22 -21.07
CA SER A 219 -6.66 -37.38 -22.51
C SER A 219 -7.14 -38.78 -22.88
N VAL A 220 -8.20 -38.88 -23.69
CA VAL A 220 -8.49 -40.05 -24.54
C VAL A 220 -9.14 -39.52 -25.81
N GLY A 221 -8.51 -39.76 -26.96
CA GLY A 221 -9.17 -39.68 -28.27
C GLY A 221 -9.44 -41.07 -28.80
N MET A 222 -10.53 -41.27 -29.54
CA MET A 222 -10.61 -42.22 -30.67
C MET A 222 -11.75 -41.82 -31.63
N GLN A 223 -11.46 -41.98 -32.92
CA GLN A 223 -12.35 -41.99 -34.08
C GLN A 223 -13.44 -43.06 -33.97
N THR A 224 -14.63 -42.88 -34.59
CA THR A 224 -15.07 -43.62 -35.80
C THR A 224 -16.43 -43.15 -36.37
N GLN A 225 -16.44 -42.93 -37.70
CA GLN A 225 -17.41 -43.28 -38.76
C GLN A 225 -18.94 -43.00 -38.70
N ALA A 226 -19.37 -42.30 -39.77
CA ALA A 226 -20.30 -42.70 -40.84
C ALA A 226 -21.85 -42.59 -40.70
N ALA A 227 -22.39 -41.81 -41.67
CA ALA A 227 -23.51 -42.11 -42.59
C ALA A 227 -25.00 -41.96 -42.18
N LEU A 228 -25.79 -41.63 -43.23
CA LEU A 228 -27.26 -41.56 -43.43
C LEU A 228 -27.95 -40.22 -43.09
N GLN A 229 -28.41 -39.45 -44.09
CA GLN A 229 -29.77 -39.48 -44.70
C GLN A 229 -30.86 -39.39 -43.62
N GLN A 230 -31.73 -38.38 -43.58
CA GLN A 230 -32.56 -37.80 -44.64
C GLN A 230 -32.76 -36.29 -44.46
#